data_AF-A0A1H3K0B1-F1
#
_entry.id   AF-A0A1H3K0B1-F1
#
_cell.length_a   1.000
_cell.length_b   1.000
_cell.length_c   1.000
_cell.angle_alpha   90.00
_cell.angle_beta   90.00
_cell.angle_gamma   90.00
#
_symmetry.space_group_name_H-M   'P 1'
#
loop_
_entity.id
_entity.type
_entity.pdbx_description
1 polymer ?
#
loop_
_entity_poly.entity_id
_entity_poly.type
_entity_poly.pdbx_seq_one_letter_code
_entity_poly.pdbx_strand_id
1 'polypeptide(L)'
;MWYDSIFTDRACGVSPASFGRFRLALQARQNLFSTLELNSVYLTVSKQIINKTLFGDCTLKPKIEFIKIKDNEKLIKLLLEDLVLAPRVKALDWSKITKQTPNMKVGYPGQHLASLITGVQGARTGARGDDLEDGSEVKSCSRVDQLDSCKDCENKVLRIETICPHCGSENLKRMDDSKWLFSVKSEDELKLLTKTLDRIFLTIADYPLFSKNQFDTIRFQAFEIWNNCERHKNFEIIMRNYFYKIFLEHIKINPRKTPAPKNFWPFSYQFYLCNPVKVFQATVTNANTKPSIKIDLLVAPETDREILTPELMPISLLGKDELNILANDANFYIIESLLKNEKCFNDFKEIVFKKNINKKLLAEILPYLDHRARDLLPLRDTDKISESKAKYQRR
;
A
#
# COMPACT_ATOMS: atom_id res chain seq x y z
N MET A 1 41.29 -19.00 20.45
CA MET A 1 41.89 -19.75 19.31
C MET A 1 40.83 -20.35 18.37
N TRP A 2 39.63 -19.76 18.29
CA TRP A 2 38.56 -20.16 17.37
C TRP A 2 37.80 -18.90 16.97
N TYR A 3 38.38 -18.05 16.13
CA TYR A 3 37.71 -16.90 15.50
C TYR A 3 38.69 -16.33 14.46
N ASP A 4 38.92 -17.05 13.35
CA ASP A 4 39.73 -16.53 12.23
C ASP A 4 39.44 -17.25 10.89
N SER A 5 38.17 -17.58 10.61
CA SER A 5 37.84 -18.31 9.35
C SER A 5 36.53 -17.92 8.66
N ILE A 6 36.06 -16.66 8.73
CA ILE A 6 34.85 -16.23 7.97
C ILE A 6 35.06 -14.95 7.14
N PHE A 7 36.29 -14.42 7.04
CA PHE A 7 36.56 -13.25 6.19
C PHE A 7 37.76 -13.46 5.26
N THR A 8 37.64 -14.43 4.37
CA THR A 8 38.40 -14.47 3.13
C THR A 8 37.45 -14.91 2.01
N ASP A 9 37.60 -14.30 0.84
CA ASP A 9 36.79 -14.46 -0.37
C ASP A 9 35.46 -13.71 -0.43
N ARG A 10 35.53 -12.38 -0.40
CA ARG A 10 34.58 -11.49 -1.11
C ARG A 10 35.17 -10.10 -1.38
N ALA A 11 36.40 -10.06 -1.87
CA ALA A 11 37.02 -8.83 -2.36
C ALA A 11 37.53 -9.06 -3.77
N CYS A 12 36.78 -8.59 -4.77
CA CYS A 12 37.33 -8.39 -6.09
C CYS A 12 38.39 -7.28 -6.00
N GLY A 13 39.66 -7.68 -5.99
CA GLY A 13 40.82 -6.84 -6.29
C GLY A 13 41.31 -5.92 -5.15
N VAL A 14 42.15 -6.45 -4.24
CA VAL A 14 43.06 -5.61 -3.42
C VAL A 14 44.42 -6.31 -3.32
N SER A 15 45.52 -5.58 -3.57
CA SER A 15 46.88 -6.15 -3.62
C SER A 15 47.54 -6.32 -2.23
N PRO A 16 48.55 -7.22 -2.09
CA PRO A 16 49.06 -7.70 -0.80
C PRO A 16 49.84 -6.69 0.06
N ALA A 17 50.17 -5.50 -0.46
CA ALA A 17 50.96 -4.50 0.27
C ALA A 17 50.17 -3.72 1.35
N SER A 18 48.89 -4.05 1.56
CA SER A 18 47.95 -3.31 2.41
C SER A 18 47.73 -3.93 3.81
N PHE A 19 48.31 -5.09 4.11
CA PHE A 19 48.10 -5.82 5.37
C PHE A 19 48.77 -5.16 6.60
N GLY A 20 49.90 -4.46 6.44
CA GLY A 20 50.60 -3.79 7.54
C GLY A 20 49.87 -2.55 8.10
N ARG A 21 49.11 -1.84 7.26
CA ARG A 21 48.27 -0.71 7.67
C ARG A 21 46.92 -1.15 8.27
N PHE A 22 46.53 -2.41 8.07
CA PHE A 22 45.26 -2.97 8.54
C PHE A 22 45.22 -3.16 10.07
N ARG A 23 46.37 -3.48 10.71
CA ARG A 23 46.42 -3.74 12.16
C ARG A 23 46.28 -2.46 13.00
N LEU A 24 46.87 -1.35 12.57
CA LEU A 24 46.69 -0.02 13.19
C LEU A 24 45.29 0.55 12.91
N ALA A 25 44.72 0.28 11.73
CA ALA A 25 43.35 0.67 11.39
C ALA A 25 42.27 -0.13 12.16
N LEU A 26 42.54 -1.40 12.53
CA LEU A 26 41.62 -2.22 13.33
C LEU A 26 41.51 -1.72 14.78
N GLN A 27 42.62 -1.28 15.38
CA GLN A 27 42.65 -0.76 16.74
C GLN A 27 42.03 0.65 16.83
N ALA A 28 42.21 1.48 15.80
CA ALA A 28 41.46 2.73 15.63
C ALA A 28 39.97 2.49 15.33
N ARG A 29 39.62 1.42 14.58
CA ARG A 29 38.22 0.99 14.34
C ARG A 29 37.53 0.53 15.61
N GLN A 30 38.16 -0.23 16.50
CA GLN A 30 37.51 -0.67 17.75
C GLN A 30 37.15 0.52 18.66
N ASN A 31 38.00 1.56 18.71
CA ASN A 31 37.70 2.80 19.43
C ASN A 31 36.68 3.69 18.70
N LEU A 32 36.63 3.65 17.35
CA LEU A 32 35.57 4.29 16.56
C LEU A 32 34.22 3.55 16.70
N PHE A 33 34.22 2.22 16.81
CA PHE A 33 33.01 1.41 16.95
C PHE A 33 32.35 1.61 18.31
N SER A 34 33.12 1.72 19.39
CA SER A 34 32.55 2.03 20.72
C SER A 34 31.99 3.45 20.79
N THR A 35 32.63 4.43 20.13
CA THR A 35 32.10 5.80 20.00
C THR A 35 30.95 5.93 19.00
N LEU A 36 30.92 5.13 17.93
CA LEU A 36 29.78 5.04 16.99
C LEU A 36 28.58 4.30 17.61
N GLU A 37 28.79 3.28 18.43
CA GLU A 37 27.72 2.62 19.19
C GLU A 37 27.14 3.57 20.25
N LEU A 38 27.98 4.30 21.00
CA LEU A 38 27.52 5.33 21.93
C LEU A 38 26.78 6.47 21.21
N ASN A 39 27.29 6.94 20.05
CA ASN A 39 26.60 7.95 19.24
C ASN A 39 25.33 7.42 18.58
N SER A 40 25.28 6.15 18.19
CA SER A 40 24.09 5.46 17.67
C SER A 40 23.01 5.32 18.73
N VAL A 41 23.39 4.96 19.96
CA VAL A 41 22.49 4.89 21.10
C VAL A 41 22.00 6.30 21.46
N TYR A 42 22.88 7.30 21.50
CA TYR A 42 22.47 8.69 21.73
C TYR A 42 21.58 9.25 20.62
N LEU A 43 21.83 8.93 19.35
CA LEU A 43 20.98 9.30 18.20
C LEU A 43 19.63 8.59 18.24
N THR A 44 19.59 7.33 18.66
CA THR A 44 18.35 6.56 18.81
C THR A 44 17.50 7.09 19.97
N VAL A 45 18.13 7.36 21.11
CA VAL A 45 17.47 7.91 22.31
C VAL A 45 17.02 9.36 22.06
N SER A 46 17.84 10.19 21.42
CA SER A 46 17.45 11.56 21.05
C SER A 46 16.36 11.58 19.98
N LYS A 47 16.37 10.69 18.98
CA LYS A 47 15.24 10.52 18.05
C LYS A 47 13.97 10.06 18.75
N GLN A 48 14.05 9.11 19.70
CA GLN A 48 12.89 8.70 20.50
C GLN A 48 12.34 9.86 21.33
N ILE A 49 13.20 10.65 21.99
CA ILE A 49 12.80 11.81 22.80
C ILE A 49 12.22 12.92 21.91
N ILE A 50 12.83 13.23 20.77
CA ILE A 50 12.34 14.22 19.80
C ILE A 50 11.01 13.77 19.19
N ASN A 51 10.88 12.50 18.82
CA ASN A 51 9.62 11.95 18.30
C ASN A 51 8.50 11.99 19.35
N LYS A 52 8.81 11.68 20.62
CA LYS A 52 7.85 11.77 21.73
C LYS A 52 7.40 13.22 22.00
N THR A 53 8.30 14.18 21.81
CA THR A 53 8.03 15.62 22.03
C THR A 53 7.28 16.26 20.86
N LEU A 54 7.47 15.77 19.62
CA LEU A 54 6.82 16.33 18.41
C LEU A 54 5.51 15.62 18.01
N PHE A 55 5.34 14.34 18.35
CA PHE A 55 4.20 13.52 17.89
C PHE A 55 3.34 12.94 19.01
N GLY A 56 3.65 13.23 20.29
CA GLY A 56 3.02 12.54 21.42
C GLY A 56 3.45 11.07 21.50
N ASP A 57 2.90 10.32 22.46
CA ASP A 57 3.05 8.87 22.51
C ASP A 57 2.32 8.24 21.30
N CYS A 58 2.99 8.14 20.16
CA CYS A 58 2.52 7.30 19.07
C CYS A 58 2.35 5.88 19.62
N THR A 59 1.11 5.39 19.63
CA THR A 59 0.83 3.99 19.94
C THR A 59 0.21 3.38 18.69
N LEU A 60 0.96 2.55 17.94
CA LEU A 60 0.35 1.74 16.87
C LEU A 60 -0.34 0.49 17.46
N LYS A 61 -1.03 0.68 18.58
CA LYS A 61 -1.60 -0.39 19.38
C LYS A 61 -3.11 -0.24 19.44
N PRO A 62 -3.87 -1.26 19.02
CA PRO A 62 -5.31 -1.30 19.20
C PRO A 62 -5.73 -1.11 20.66
N LYS A 63 -6.77 -0.31 20.87
CA LYS A 63 -7.39 -0.06 22.16
C LYS A 63 -8.19 -1.29 22.60
N ILE A 64 -7.64 -2.06 23.53
CA ILE A 64 -8.12 -3.40 23.91
C ILE A 64 -9.58 -3.36 24.39
N GLU A 65 -10.00 -2.29 25.04
CA GLU A 65 -11.35 -2.09 25.57
C GLU A 65 -12.44 -2.09 24.47
N PHE A 66 -12.07 -1.83 23.21
CA PHE A 66 -13.00 -1.87 22.07
C PHE A 66 -13.03 -3.25 21.37
N ILE A 67 -12.13 -4.18 21.71
CA ILE A 67 -12.01 -5.49 21.06
C ILE A 67 -13.02 -6.47 21.68
N LYS A 68 -14.23 -6.46 21.15
CA LYS A 68 -15.40 -7.19 21.69
C LYS A 68 -15.77 -8.43 20.87
N ILE A 69 -15.49 -8.44 19.58
CA ILE A 69 -15.81 -9.57 18.68
C ILE A 69 -14.74 -10.65 18.83
N LYS A 70 -15.19 -11.91 18.93
CA LYS A 70 -14.36 -13.12 19.02
C LYS A 70 -14.70 -14.07 17.86
N ASP A 71 -13.94 -15.16 17.73
CA ASP A 71 -14.06 -16.13 16.63
C ASP A 71 -13.95 -15.50 15.22
N ASN A 72 -13.07 -14.49 15.12
CA ASN A 72 -12.95 -13.60 13.98
C ASN A 72 -12.78 -14.36 12.65
N GLU A 73 -11.91 -15.38 12.60
CA GLU A 73 -11.67 -16.16 11.39
C GLU A 73 -12.95 -16.83 10.84
N LYS A 74 -13.72 -17.46 11.73
CA LYS A 74 -14.98 -18.13 11.37
C LYS A 74 -16.01 -17.12 10.88
N LEU A 75 -16.17 -16.02 11.60
CA LEU A 75 -17.12 -14.96 11.24
C LEU A 75 -16.75 -14.28 9.92
N ILE A 76 -15.45 -14.09 9.64
CA ILE A 76 -14.98 -13.53 8.37
C ILE A 76 -15.38 -14.43 7.21
N LYS A 77 -15.17 -15.75 7.32
CA LYS A 77 -15.57 -16.71 6.29
C LYS A 77 -17.08 -16.66 6.04
N LEU A 78 -17.87 -16.66 7.12
CA LEU A 78 -19.33 -16.56 7.03
C LEU A 78 -19.76 -15.24 6.36
N LEU A 79 -19.19 -14.12 6.77
CA LEU A 79 -19.50 -12.81 6.20
C LEU A 79 -19.17 -12.72 4.71
N LEU A 80 -17.99 -13.20 4.31
CA LEU A 80 -17.58 -13.18 2.91
C LEU A 80 -18.50 -14.06 2.08
N GLU A 81 -18.93 -15.21 2.58
CA GLU A 81 -19.90 -16.06 1.91
C GLU A 81 -21.26 -15.36 1.77
N ASP A 82 -21.84 -14.92 2.89
CA ASP A 82 -23.21 -14.41 2.96
C ASP A 82 -23.40 -13.08 2.25
N LEU A 83 -22.45 -12.14 2.43
CA LEU A 83 -22.61 -10.76 1.99
C LEU A 83 -21.88 -10.44 0.69
N VAL A 84 -20.97 -11.31 0.23
CA VAL A 84 -20.14 -11.02 -0.95
C VAL A 84 -20.23 -12.13 -1.99
N LEU A 85 -19.83 -13.35 -1.66
CA LEU A 85 -19.58 -14.40 -2.64
C LEU A 85 -20.87 -15.04 -3.15
N ALA A 86 -21.76 -15.51 -2.27
CA ALA A 86 -23.02 -16.12 -2.69
C ALA A 86 -23.93 -15.14 -3.46
N PRO A 87 -24.09 -13.87 -3.03
CA PRO A 87 -24.79 -12.86 -3.82
C PRO A 87 -24.14 -12.62 -5.19
N ARG A 88 -22.80 -12.55 -5.24
CA ARG A 88 -22.06 -12.33 -6.50
C ARG A 88 -22.25 -13.49 -7.48
N VAL A 89 -22.19 -14.74 -7.03
CA VAL A 89 -22.42 -15.91 -7.90
C VAL A 89 -23.80 -15.83 -8.55
N LYS A 90 -24.84 -15.50 -7.77
CA LYS A 90 -26.19 -15.26 -8.32
C LYS A 90 -26.22 -14.08 -9.30
N ALA A 91 -25.53 -12.99 -8.97
CA ALA A 91 -25.43 -11.82 -9.85
C ALA A 91 -24.71 -12.13 -11.17
N LEU A 92 -23.72 -13.05 -11.17
CA LEU A 92 -23.07 -13.54 -12.40
C LEU A 92 -24.07 -14.26 -13.30
N ASP A 93 -24.96 -15.07 -12.74
CA ASP A 93 -26.00 -15.75 -13.53
C ASP A 93 -26.99 -14.76 -14.13
N TRP A 94 -27.45 -13.79 -13.34
CA TRP A 94 -28.28 -12.69 -13.85
C TRP A 94 -27.56 -11.80 -14.87
N SER A 95 -26.26 -11.60 -14.71
CA SER A 95 -25.43 -10.81 -15.63
C SER A 95 -25.39 -11.43 -17.03
N LYS A 96 -25.34 -12.76 -17.13
CA LYS A 96 -25.40 -13.47 -18.42
C LYS A 96 -26.69 -13.17 -19.18
N ILE A 97 -27.81 -13.01 -18.47
CA ILE A 97 -29.16 -12.76 -19.03
C ILE A 97 -29.35 -11.26 -19.31
N THR A 98 -29.15 -10.43 -18.30
CA THR A 98 -29.50 -9.00 -18.31
C THR A 98 -28.42 -8.10 -18.90
N LYS A 99 -27.21 -8.63 -19.08
CA LYS A 99 -26.01 -7.89 -19.46
C LYS A 99 -25.64 -6.75 -18.49
N GLN A 100 -26.19 -6.77 -17.28
CA GLN A 100 -25.81 -5.86 -16.20
C GLN A 100 -24.53 -6.36 -15.50
N THR A 101 -23.80 -5.45 -14.87
CA THR A 101 -22.59 -5.83 -14.12
C THR A 101 -22.93 -6.68 -12.88
N PRO A 102 -22.17 -7.76 -12.60
CA PRO A 102 -22.31 -8.53 -11.37
C PRO A 102 -21.59 -7.89 -10.17
N ASN A 103 -21.01 -6.69 -10.35
CA ASN A 103 -20.25 -5.99 -9.31
C ASN A 103 -21.09 -5.67 -8.08
N MET A 104 -20.69 -6.24 -6.93
CA MET A 104 -21.29 -5.97 -5.65
C MET A 104 -20.61 -4.77 -4.97
N LYS A 105 -21.41 -3.78 -4.56
CA LYS A 105 -20.94 -2.63 -3.78
C LYS A 105 -20.31 -3.11 -2.46
N VAL A 106 -19.01 -2.89 -2.29
CA VAL A 106 -18.24 -3.34 -1.11
C VAL A 106 -18.23 -2.36 0.08
N GLY A 107 -19.03 -1.29 0.05
CA GLY A 107 -19.04 -0.26 1.10
C GLY A 107 -19.36 -0.84 2.48
N TYR A 108 -20.62 -1.24 2.69
CA TYR A 108 -21.06 -1.84 3.96
C TYR A 108 -20.43 -3.21 4.24
N PRO A 109 -20.33 -4.15 3.28
CA PRO A 109 -19.62 -5.40 3.52
C PRO A 109 -18.16 -5.17 3.98
N GLY A 110 -17.49 -4.15 3.45
CA GLY A 110 -16.13 -3.78 3.86
C GLY A 110 -16.05 -3.23 5.29
N GLN A 111 -17.04 -2.46 5.75
CA GLN A 111 -17.12 -2.01 7.16
C GLN A 111 -17.36 -3.16 8.13
N HIS A 112 -18.24 -4.10 7.78
CA HIS A 112 -18.43 -5.30 8.59
C HIS A 112 -17.19 -6.18 8.59
N LEU A 113 -16.53 -6.35 7.44
CA LEU A 113 -15.26 -7.07 7.35
C LEU A 113 -14.18 -6.40 8.22
N ALA A 114 -14.08 -5.07 8.21
CA ALA A 114 -13.18 -4.33 9.08
C ALA A 114 -13.48 -4.62 10.56
N SER A 115 -14.76 -4.59 10.97
CA SER A 115 -15.18 -4.92 12.34
C SER A 115 -14.70 -6.31 12.76
N LEU A 116 -14.85 -7.30 11.88
CA LEU A 116 -14.42 -8.67 12.15
C LEU A 116 -12.90 -8.83 12.16
N ILE A 117 -12.15 -8.10 11.33
CA ILE A 117 -10.68 -8.16 11.34
C ILE A 117 -10.12 -7.50 12.59
N THR A 118 -10.63 -6.33 12.96
CA THR A 118 -10.14 -5.56 14.12
C THR A 118 -10.70 -6.06 15.44
N GLY A 119 -11.75 -6.88 15.41
CA GLY A 119 -12.50 -7.29 16.61
C GLY A 119 -13.35 -6.16 17.22
N VAL A 120 -13.42 -5.00 16.58
CA VAL A 120 -14.13 -3.81 17.06
C VAL A 120 -15.51 -3.73 16.44
N GLN A 121 -16.52 -3.42 17.23
CA GLN A 121 -17.89 -3.25 16.73
C GLN A 121 -18.07 -1.93 15.98
N GLY A 122 -19.06 -1.85 15.09
CA GLY A 122 -19.41 -0.61 14.40
C GLY A 122 -20.19 0.37 15.29
N ALA A 123 -20.07 1.67 15.05
CA ALA A 123 -20.65 2.71 15.93
C ALA A 123 -22.17 2.96 15.72
N ARG A 124 -22.85 2.18 14.87
CA ARG A 124 -24.31 2.27 14.60
C ARG A 124 -24.79 3.62 14.04
N THR A 125 -23.90 4.37 13.38
CA THR A 125 -24.16 5.75 12.93
C THR A 125 -24.81 5.85 11.55
N GLY A 126 -25.01 4.74 10.83
CA GLY A 126 -25.64 4.74 9.50
C GLY A 126 -24.89 5.62 8.48
N ALA A 127 -23.55 5.59 8.51
CA ALA A 127 -22.65 6.41 7.70
C ALA A 127 -22.66 7.93 8.00
N ARG A 128 -23.10 8.33 9.20
CA ARG A 128 -23.14 9.74 9.66
C ARG A 128 -22.15 10.07 10.78
N GLY A 129 -21.34 9.11 11.19
CA GLY A 129 -20.32 9.27 12.23
C GLY A 129 -19.27 8.18 12.05
N ASP A 130 -18.61 7.79 13.13
CA ASP A 130 -17.52 6.81 13.07
C ASP A 130 -17.96 5.47 12.46
N ASP A 131 -17.06 4.83 11.71
CA ASP A 131 -17.31 3.51 11.15
C ASP A 131 -17.21 2.45 12.25
N LEU A 132 -16.17 2.52 13.08
CA LEU A 132 -15.94 1.64 14.23
C LEU A 132 -16.04 2.41 15.55
N GLU A 133 -16.44 1.73 16.64
CA GLU A 133 -16.64 2.32 17.97
C GLU A 133 -15.36 2.91 18.58
N ASP A 134 -14.17 2.52 18.09
CA ASP A 134 -12.88 3.07 18.53
C ASP A 134 -12.45 4.34 17.76
N GLY A 135 -13.30 4.84 16.87
CA GLY A 135 -13.03 6.00 16.01
C GLY A 135 -12.21 5.68 14.76
N SER A 136 -12.05 4.41 14.38
CA SER A 136 -11.36 4.09 13.13
C SER A 136 -12.18 4.48 11.90
N GLU A 137 -11.53 5.05 10.88
CA GLU A 137 -12.11 5.31 9.56
C GLU A 137 -11.88 4.11 8.65
N VAL A 138 -12.93 3.61 8.01
CA VAL A 138 -12.87 2.46 7.09
C VAL A 138 -13.10 2.92 5.65
N LYS A 139 -12.11 2.70 4.77
CA LYS A 139 -12.29 2.85 3.32
C LYS A 139 -12.20 1.51 2.62
N SER A 140 -13.18 1.24 1.78
CA SER A 140 -13.30 -0.02 1.03
C SER A 140 -13.34 0.25 -0.46
N CYS A 141 -12.62 -0.54 -1.25
CA CYS A 141 -12.70 -0.49 -2.71
C CYS A 141 -12.62 -1.90 -3.31
N SER A 142 -13.08 -2.06 -4.56
CA SER A 142 -13.08 -3.36 -5.24
C SER A 142 -12.72 -3.20 -6.71
N ARG A 143 -11.74 -3.97 -7.16
CA ARG A 143 -11.38 -4.15 -8.58
C ARG A 143 -12.11 -5.33 -9.23
N VAL A 144 -12.91 -6.05 -8.44
CA VAL A 144 -13.70 -7.19 -8.89
C VAL A 144 -14.86 -6.66 -9.73
N ASP A 145 -15.04 -7.26 -10.91
CA ASP A 145 -16.12 -6.97 -11.86
C ASP A 145 -16.27 -5.49 -12.25
N GLN A 146 -15.15 -4.76 -12.28
CA GLN A 146 -15.13 -3.43 -12.88
C GLN A 146 -15.55 -3.49 -14.35
N LEU A 147 -16.23 -2.43 -14.79
CA LEU A 147 -16.71 -2.32 -16.16
C LEU A 147 -15.53 -2.12 -17.11
N ASP A 148 -15.35 -3.07 -18.02
CA ASP A 148 -14.29 -3.05 -19.02
C ASP A 148 -14.76 -2.35 -20.31
N SER A 149 -13.88 -2.21 -21.29
CA SER A 149 -14.22 -1.65 -22.60
C SER A 149 -13.51 -2.36 -23.75
N CYS A 150 -14.15 -2.44 -24.91
CA CYS A 150 -13.50 -2.83 -26.16
C CYS A 150 -12.55 -1.73 -26.62
N LYS A 151 -11.35 -2.06 -27.10
CA LYS A 151 -10.42 -1.07 -27.65
C LYS A 151 -10.76 -0.65 -29.07
N ASP A 152 -11.51 -1.48 -29.81
CA ASP A 152 -11.79 -1.23 -31.22
C ASP A 152 -13.07 -0.41 -31.43
N CYS A 153 -14.11 -0.62 -30.61
CA CYS A 153 -15.37 0.13 -30.71
C CYS A 153 -15.75 0.91 -29.44
N GLU A 154 -14.89 0.92 -28.41
CA GLU A 154 -15.07 1.64 -27.14
C GLU A 154 -16.30 1.25 -26.29
N ASN A 155 -17.15 0.34 -26.79
CA ASN A 155 -18.30 -0.17 -26.05
C ASN A 155 -17.89 -0.88 -24.77
N LYS A 156 -18.81 -0.85 -23.80
CA LYS A 156 -18.61 -1.49 -22.50
C LYS A 156 -18.71 -3.00 -22.64
N VAL A 157 -17.87 -3.69 -21.88
CA VAL A 157 -17.76 -5.16 -21.88
C VAL A 157 -17.73 -5.62 -20.44
N LEU A 158 -18.44 -6.72 -20.15
CA LEU A 158 -18.46 -7.31 -18.83
C LEU A 158 -17.17 -8.09 -18.58
N ARG A 159 -16.78 -8.21 -17.31
CA ARG A 159 -15.57 -8.94 -16.92
C ARG A 159 -15.57 -10.40 -17.39
N ILE A 160 -16.76 -11.02 -17.44
CA ILE A 160 -16.96 -12.42 -17.89
C ILE A 160 -16.88 -12.60 -19.41
N GLU A 161 -17.02 -11.53 -20.19
CA GLU A 161 -17.04 -11.60 -21.65
C GLU A 161 -15.61 -11.56 -22.18
N THR A 162 -15.22 -12.57 -22.96
CA THR A 162 -13.90 -12.64 -23.63
C THR A 162 -13.89 -11.96 -25.00
N ILE A 163 -15.07 -11.68 -25.56
CA ILE A 163 -15.29 -11.06 -26.86
C ILE A 163 -16.26 -9.89 -26.68
N CYS A 164 -16.05 -8.79 -27.39
CA CYS A 164 -16.96 -7.65 -27.40
C CYS A 164 -18.30 -8.03 -28.04
N PRO A 165 -19.43 -7.89 -27.34
CA PRO A 165 -20.74 -8.28 -27.88
C PRO A 165 -21.22 -7.34 -29.01
N HIS A 166 -20.62 -6.16 -29.16
CA HIS A 166 -21.01 -5.19 -30.18
C HIS A 166 -20.28 -5.37 -31.51
N CYS A 167 -18.97 -5.63 -31.49
CA CYS A 167 -18.15 -5.70 -32.72
C CYS A 167 -17.45 -7.05 -32.92
N GLY A 168 -17.58 -8.01 -32.00
CA GLY A 168 -16.92 -9.32 -32.10
C GLY A 168 -15.41 -9.31 -31.84
N SER A 169 -14.82 -8.18 -31.41
CA SER A 169 -13.38 -8.09 -31.12
C SER A 169 -12.98 -8.72 -29.79
N GLU A 170 -11.86 -9.42 -29.78
CA GLU A 170 -11.16 -9.90 -28.57
C GLU A 170 -10.22 -8.85 -27.94
N ASN A 171 -10.04 -7.70 -28.60
CA ASN A 171 -9.14 -6.66 -28.15
C ASN A 171 -9.75 -5.82 -27.02
N LEU A 172 -9.77 -6.40 -25.82
CA LEU A 172 -10.42 -5.82 -24.65
C LEU A 172 -9.43 -5.04 -23.78
N LYS A 173 -9.90 -3.93 -23.21
CA LYS A 173 -9.24 -3.17 -22.16
C LYS A 173 -9.89 -3.53 -20.82
N ARG A 174 -9.18 -4.34 -20.02
CA ARG A 174 -9.57 -4.70 -18.67
C ARG A 174 -9.18 -3.58 -17.70
N MET A 175 -10.10 -3.19 -16.83
CA MET A 175 -9.91 -2.09 -15.87
C MET A 175 -9.54 -2.61 -14.48
N ASP A 176 -8.58 -1.96 -13.82
CA ASP A 176 -8.13 -2.22 -12.44
C ASP A 176 -7.99 -0.93 -11.61
N ASP A 177 -8.78 0.08 -11.93
CA ASP A 177 -8.63 1.46 -11.48
C ASP A 177 -9.54 1.87 -10.30
N SER A 178 -9.87 0.92 -9.42
CA SER A 178 -10.53 1.25 -8.15
C SER A 178 -9.59 1.93 -7.16
N LYS A 179 -10.16 2.82 -6.34
CA LYS A 179 -9.45 3.69 -5.40
C LYS A 179 -10.25 3.92 -4.12
N TRP A 180 -9.54 4.19 -3.03
CA TRP A 180 -10.14 4.72 -1.81
C TRP A 180 -10.36 6.23 -1.99
N LEU A 181 -11.53 6.71 -1.58
CA LEU A 181 -11.90 8.12 -1.71
C LEU A 181 -11.91 8.78 -0.34
N PHE A 182 -11.11 9.84 -0.19
CA PHE A 182 -11.11 10.69 0.99
C PHE A 182 -11.72 12.05 0.62
N SER A 183 -12.82 12.40 1.27
CA SER A 183 -13.42 13.74 1.16
C SER A 183 -12.87 14.58 2.30
N VAL A 184 -12.23 15.70 1.98
CA VAL A 184 -11.76 16.68 2.95
C VAL A 184 -12.17 18.06 2.44
N LYS A 185 -13.16 18.65 3.09
CA LYS A 185 -13.87 19.86 2.65
C LYS A 185 -13.77 21.02 3.64
N SER A 186 -13.19 20.79 4.81
CA SER A 186 -12.91 21.80 5.82
C SER A 186 -11.62 21.48 6.57
N GLU A 187 -11.09 22.49 7.28
CA GLU A 187 -9.97 22.29 8.21
C GLU A 187 -10.33 21.30 9.32
N ASP A 188 -11.58 21.28 9.78
CA ASP A 188 -12.06 20.33 10.79
C ASP A 188 -12.06 18.90 10.25
N GLU A 189 -12.51 18.67 9.02
CA GLU A 189 -12.43 17.34 8.38
C GLU A 189 -10.97 16.91 8.16
N LEU A 190 -10.08 17.86 7.79
CA LEU A 190 -8.65 17.59 7.65
C LEU A 190 -8.03 17.19 8.99
N LYS A 191 -8.33 17.95 10.05
CA LYS A 191 -7.86 17.68 11.42
C LYS A 191 -8.43 16.39 11.96
N LEU A 192 -9.69 16.08 11.69
CA LEU A 192 -10.30 14.81 12.04
C LEU A 192 -9.48 13.67 11.44
N LEU A 193 -9.33 13.68 10.11
CA LEU A 193 -8.68 12.61 9.36
C LEU A 193 -7.19 12.44 9.65
N THR A 194 -6.47 13.51 10.05
CA THR A 194 -5.00 13.48 10.17
C THR A 194 -4.47 13.55 11.60
N LYS A 195 -5.26 14.06 12.54
CA LYS A 195 -4.83 14.29 13.93
C LYS A 195 -5.75 13.66 14.99
N THR A 196 -7.04 13.56 14.71
CA THR A 196 -8.02 13.15 15.72
C THR A 196 -8.29 11.65 15.67
N LEU A 197 -8.45 11.09 14.47
CA LEU A 197 -8.61 9.66 14.28
C LEU A 197 -7.24 8.98 14.37
N ASP A 198 -7.14 7.91 15.15
CA ASP A 198 -5.87 7.19 15.31
C ASP A 198 -5.59 6.26 14.12
N ARG A 199 -6.63 5.65 13.54
CA ARG A 199 -6.47 4.55 12.58
C ARG A 199 -7.33 4.73 11.33
N ILE A 200 -6.67 4.60 10.18
CA ILE A 200 -7.30 4.42 8.87
C ILE A 200 -7.19 2.96 8.48
N PHE A 201 -8.33 2.33 8.20
CA PHE A 201 -8.45 0.93 7.83
C PHE A 201 -8.87 0.81 6.36
N LEU A 202 -8.03 0.21 5.54
CA LEU A 202 -8.18 0.17 4.08
C LEU A 202 -8.44 -1.25 3.60
N THR A 203 -9.60 -1.52 3.00
CA THR A 203 -9.91 -2.83 2.41
C THR A 203 -9.91 -2.79 0.89
N ILE A 204 -9.43 -3.87 0.27
CA ILE A 204 -9.50 -4.07 -1.18
C ILE A 204 -9.86 -5.51 -1.53
N ALA A 205 -10.76 -5.67 -2.49
CA ALA A 205 -10.95 -6.90 -3.24
C ALA A 205 -10.34 -6.77 -4.65
N ASP A 206 -9.50 -7.70 -5.08
CA ASP A 206 -8.87 -7.69 -6.41
C ASP A 206 -8.70 -9.09 -7.02
N TYR A 207 -8.25 -9.12 -8.28
CA TYR A 207 -7.86 -10.36 -8.96
C TYR A 207 -6.33 -10.49 -8.90
N PRO A 208 -5.76 -11.41 -8.11
CA PRO A 208 -4.30 -11.54 -7.96
C PRO A 208 -3.61 -11.97 -9.26
N LEU A 209 -4.35 -12.56 -10.20
CA LEU A 209 -3.87 -12.99 -11.52
C LEU A 209 -4.37 -12.08 -12.66
N PHE A 210 -4.69 -10.81 -12.34
CA PHE A 210 -5.21 -9.83 -13.30
C PHE A 210 -4.30 -9.67 -14.53
N SER A 211 -2.98 -9.62 -14.35
CA SER A 211 -2.00 -9.49 -15.45
C SER A 211 -1.99 -10.69 -16.41
N LYS A 212 -2.54 -11.84 -15.98
CA LYS A 212 -2.71 -13.05 -16.79
C LYS A 212 -4.13 -13.15 -17.38
N ASN A 213 -4.96 -12.11 -17.24
CA ASN A 213 -6.36 -12.08 -17.69
C ASN A 213 -7.19 -13.23 -17.07
N GLN A 214 -6.88 -13.60 -15.82
CA GLN A 214 -7.58 -14.67 -15.08
C GLN A 214 -8.39 -14.08 -13.92
N PHE A 215 -9.69 -14.35 -13.92
CA PHE A 215 -10.69 -13.72 -13.03
C PHE A 215 -11.49 -14.71 -12.19
N ASP A 216 -10.95 -15.90 -11.96
CA ASP A 216 -11.62 -16.93 -11.14
C ASP A 216 -11.12 -16.99 -9.69
N THR A 217 -9.99 -16.35 -9.41
CA THR A 217 -9.48 -16.19 -8.04
C THR A 217 -9.70 -14.75 -7.61
N ILE A 218 -10.38 -14.53 -6.49
CA ILE A 218 -10.49 -13.21 -5.85
C ILE A 218 -9.59 -13.19 -4.62
N ARG A 219 -8.97 -12.04 -4.35
CA ARG A 219 -8.21 -11.80 -3.14
C ARG A 219 -8.81 -10.61 -2.38
N PHE A 220 -9.03 -10.80 -1.09
CA PHE A 220 -9.41 -9.75 -0.15
C PHE A 220 -8.20 -9.40 0.71
N GLN A 221 -7.92 -8.12 0.89
CA GLN A 221 -6.83 -7.63 1.73
C GLN A 221 -7.31 -6.47 2.59
N ALA A 222 -6.69 -6.32 3.75
CA ALA A 222 -6.83 -5.11 4.56
C ALA A 222 -5.48 -4.60 5.07
N PHE A 223 -5.39 -3.27 5.13
CA PHE A 223 -4.21 -2.54 5.56
C PHE A 223 -4.58 -1.49 6.60
N GLU A 224 -3.66 -1.26 7.54
CA GLU A 224 -3.78 -0.21 8.54
C GLU A 224 -2.74 0.89 8.28
N ILE A 225 -3.17 2.13 8.46
CA ILE A 225 -2.32 3.32 8.56
C ILE A 225 -2.70 4.00 9.88
N TRP A 226 -1.71 4.23 10.74
CA TRP A 226 -1.92 4.88 12.04
C TRP A 226 -1.48 6.33 11.99
N ASN A 227 -2.42 7.25 12.19
CA ASN A 227 -2.13 8.67 12.30
C ASN A 227 -1.34 8.96 13.58
N ASN A 228 -0.83 10.20 13.68
CA ASN A 228 -0.02 10.63 14.82
C ASN A 228 1.25 9.79 15.03
N CYS A 229 1.72 9.12 13.97
CA CYS A 229 2.94 8.35 14.02
C CYS A 229 3.91 8.66 12.89
N GLU A 230 5.19 8.72 13.25
CA GLU A 230 6.28 9.00 12.31
C GLU A 230 6.33 7.98 11.15
N ARG A 231 6.04 6.70 11.43
CA ARG A 231 5.98 5.63 10.41
C ARG A 231 5.04 5.99 9.25
N HIS A 232 3.92 6.65 9.54
CA HIS A 232 2.80 6.86 8.62
C HIS A 232 2.58 8.34 8.25
N LYS A 233 3.50 9.23 8.65
CA LYS A 233 3.41 10.70 8.45
C LYS A 233 3.05 11.14 7.03
N ASN A 234 3.45 10.36 6.03
CA ASN A 234 3.20 10.69 4.63
C ASN A 234 1.70 10.70 4.28
N PHE A 235 0.86 9.95 5.01
CA PHE A 235 -0.59 10.03 4.81
C PHE A 235 -1.14 11.42 5.11
N GLU A 236 -0.75 12.01 6.24
CA GLU A 236 -1.11 13.40 6.59
C GLU A 236 -0.63 14.38 5.52
N ILE A 237 0.62 14.26 5.09
CA ILE A 237 1.19 15.16 4.08
C ILE A 237 0.38 15.10 2.78
N ILE A 238 -0.02 13.90 2.35
CA ILE A 238 -0.85 13.72 1.14
C ILE A 238 -2.23 14.35 1.32
N MET A 239 -2.88 14.17 2.47
CA MET A 239 -4.20 14.76 2.73
C MET A 239 -4.14 16.30 2.80
N ARG A 240 -3.11 16.85 3.45
CA ARG A 240 -2.84 18.29 3.47
C ARG A 240 -2.58 18.84 2.07
N ASN A 241 -1.75 18.18 1.27
CA ASN A 241 -1.46 18.60 -0.10
C ASN A 241 -2.72 18.63 -0.95
N TYR A 242 -3.58 17.61 -0.88
CA TYR A 242 -4.86 17.62 -1.55
C TYR A 242 -5.73 18.81 -1.09
N PHE A 243 -5.88 19.01 0.22
CA PHE A 243 -6.75 20.07 0.73
C PHE A 243 -6.29 21.46 0.28
N TYR A 244 -5.01 21.80 0.49
CA TYR A 244 -4.49 23.13 0.17
C TYR A 244 -4.28 23.36 -1.33
N LYS A 245 -3.77 22.37 -2.07
CA LYS A 245 -3.41 22.56 -3.49
C LYS A 245 -4.54 22.26 -4.46
N ILE A 246 -5.51 21.41 -4.07
CA ILE A 246 -6.62 21.02 -4.93
C ILE A 246 -7.93 21.59 -4.42
N PHE A 247 -8.35 21.25 -3.20
CA PHE A 247 -9.68 21.62 -2.73
C PHE A 247 -9.84 23.15 -2.63
N LEU A 248 -8.97 23.82 -1.86
CA LEU A 248 -9.06 25.27 -1.68
C LEU A 248 -8.88 26.04 -2.99
N GLU A 249 -7.95 25.64 -3.85
CA GLU A 249 -7.74 26.32 -5.14
C GLU A 249 -8.97 26.20 -6.07
N HIS A 250 -9.65 25.05 -6.08
CA HIS A 250 -10.89 24.91 -6.84
C HIS A 250 -12.03 25.77 -6.29
N ILE A 251 -12.16 25.86 -4.96
CA ILE A 251 -13.18 26.67 -4.30
C ILE A 251 -12.90 28.17 -4.48
N LYS A 252 -11.62 28.59 -4.49
CA LYS A 252 -11.21 29.97 -4.84
C LYS A 252 -11.69 30.37 -6.23
N ILE A 253 -11.56 29.48 -7.22
CA ILE A 253 -12.00 29.72 -8.60
C ILE A 253 -13.54 29.69 -8.71
N ASN A 254 -14.18 28.72 -8.07
CA ASN A 254 -15.64 28.59 -8.07
C ASN A 254 -16.15 28.09 -6.71
N PRO A 255 -16.69 28.98 -5.87
CA PRO A 255 -17.17 28.64 -4.53
C PRO A 255 -18.32 27.61 -4.49
N ARG A 256 -19.03 27.42 -5.61
CA ARG A 256 -20.13 26.44 -5.72
C ARG A 256 -19.67 25.08 -6.24
N LYS A 257 -18.41 24.94 -6.67
CA LYS A 257 -17.88 23.66 -7.15
C LYS A 257 -17.69 22.74 -5.95
N THR A 258 -18.02 21.45 -6.11
CA THR A 258 -17.58 20.41 -5.16
C THR A 258 -16.43 19.67 -5.82
N PRO A 259 -15.16 19.94 -5.44
CA PRO A 259 -14.02 19.23 -5.99
C PRO A 259 -14.17 17.72 -5.79
N ALA A 260 -13.64 16.94 -6.74
CA ALA A 260 -13.63 15.49 -6.59
C ALA A 260 -12.80 15.10 -5.36
N PRO A 261 -13.21 14.07 -4.60
CA PRO A 261 -12.46 13.59 -3.45
C PRO A 261 -11.04 13.17 -3.81
N LYS A 262 -10.15 13.09 -2.81
CA LYS A 262 -8.80 12.59 -3.00
C LYS A 262 -8.85 11.11 -3.37
N ASN A 263 -8.40 10.84 -4.59
CA ASN A 263 -8.13 9.48 -5.06
C ASN A 263 -6.87 8.96 -4.36
N PHE A 264 -7.03 7.94 -3.53
CA PHE A 264 -5.92 7.21 -2.90
C PHE A 264 -5.87 5.79 -3.47
N TRP A 265 -4.86 5.53 -4.28
CA TRP A 265 -4.80 4.36 -5.16
C TRP A 265 -4.09 3.18 -4.48
N PRO A 266 -4.73 2.00 -4.39
CA PRO A 266 -4.11 0.79 -3.88
C PRO A 266 -2.85 0.43 -4.67
N PHE A 267 -1.78 0.09 -3.94
CA PHE A 267 -0.47 -0.29 -4.49
C PHE A 267 0.19 0.78 -5.38
N SER A 268 -0.22 2.04 -5.25
CA SER A 268 0.48 3.16 -5.86
C SER A 268 1.74 3.52 -5.07
N TYR A 269 2.64 4.27 -5.71
CA TYR A 269 3.82 4.86 -5.07
C TYR A 269 3.47 5.57 -3.74
N GLN A 270 2.41 6.39 -3.75
CA GLN A 270 1.94 7.11 -2.55
C GLN A 270 1.43 6.17 -1.46
N PHE A 271 0.70 5.12 -1.83
CA PHE A 271 0.26 4.10 -0.88
C PHE A 271 1.44 3.50 -0.14
N TYR A 272 2.50 3.09 -0.85
CA TYR A 272 3.67 2.49 -0.22
C TYR A 272 4.46 3.46 0.66
N LEU A 273 4.56 4.74 0.26
CA LEU A 273 5.21 5.76 1.08
C LEU A 273 4.45 6.08 2.38
N CYS A 274 3.17 5.74 2.49
CA CYS A 274 2.45 5.78 3.77
C CYS A 274 2.82 4.63 4.72
N ASN A 275 3.73 3.73 4.31
CA ASN A 275 4.15 2.53 5.06
C ASN A 275 2.98 1.71 5.65
N PRO A 276 1.93 1.39 4.88
CA PRO A 276 0.77 0.66 5.36
C PRO A 276 1.17 -0.73 5.84
N VAL A 277 0.52 -1.21 6.90
CA VAL A 277 0.75 -2.55 7.44
C VAL A 277 -0.40 -3.46 7.01
N LYS A 278 -0.10 -4.60 6.37
CA LYS A 278 -1.11 -5.59 6.01
C LYS A 278 -1.52 -6.38 7.26
N VAL A 279 -2.81 -6.41 7.55
CA VAL A 279 -3.36 -7.12 8.72
C VAL A 279 -4.27 -8.28 8.34
N PHE A 280 -4.69 -8.35 7.08
CA PHE A 280 -5.58 -9.40 6.60
C PHE A 280 -5.31 -9.72 5.14
N GLN A 281 -5.38 -11.01 4.81
CA GLN A 281 -5.46 -11.50 3.45
C GLN A 281 -6.28 -12.79 3.40
N ALA A 282 -7.21 -12.87 2.45
CA ALA A 282 -7.90 -14.09 2.09
C ALA A 282 -7.90 -14.28 0.58
N THR A 283 -7.72 -15.52 0.15
CA THR A 283 -7.81 -15.96 -1.24
C THR A 283 -9.06 -16.80 -1.41
N VAL A 284 -9.85 -16.49 -2.43
CA VAL A 284 -11.06 -17.19 -2.82
C VAL A 284 -10.84 -17.81 -4.19
N THR A 285 -10.74 -19.13 -4.26
CA THR A 285 -10.65 -19.88 -5.52
C THR A 285 -12.04 -20.29 -6.00
N ASN A 286 -12.19 -20.55 -7.31
CA ASN A 286 -13.48 -20.92 -7.92
C ASN A 286 -14.57 -19.87 -7.66
N ALA A 287 -14.17 -18.59 -7.62
CA ALA A 287 -15.00 -17.49 -7.17
C ALA A 287 -16.22 -17.23 -8.08
N ASN A 288 -16.21 -17.76 -9.31
CA ASN A 288 -17.31 -17.62 -10.25
C ASN A 288 -18.31 -18.78 -10.23
N THR A 289 -18.06 -19.83 -9.43
CA THR A 289 -18.91 -21.03 -9.39
C THR A 289 -19.21 -21.44 -7.95
N LYS A 290 -18.29 -22.17 -7.31
CA LYS A 290 -18.38 -22.63 -5.93
C LYS A 290 -17.18 -22.07 -5.15
N PRO A 291 -17.29 -20.84 -4.63
CA PRO A 291 -16.20 -20.16 -3.96
C PRO A 291 -15.66 -20.99 -2.78
N SER A 292 -14.33 -21.01 -2.64
CA SER A 292 -13.65 -21.63 -1.50
C SER A 292 -12.69 -20.63 -0.88
N ILE A 293 -12.96 -20.26 0.38
CA ILE A 293 -12.22 -19.22 1.10
C ILE A 293 -11.06 -19.83 1.88
N LYS A 294 -9.85 -19.32 1.64
CA LYS A 294 -8.67 -19.55 2.46
C LYS A 294 -8.22 -18.22 3.08
N ILE A 295 -8.09 -18.15 4.39
CA ILE A 295 -7.49 -17.01 5.08
C ILE A 295 -5.98 -17.26 5.11
N ASP A 296 -5.21 -16.41 4.41
CA ASP A 296 -3.76 -16.52 4.29
C ASP A 296 -3.04 -15.77 5.40
N LEU A 297 -3.65 -14.69 5.89
CA LEU A 297 -3.15 -13.84 6.97
C LEU A 297 -4.33 -13.27 7.74
N LEU A 298 -4.28 -13.38 9.07
CA LEU A 298 -5.15 -12.65 9.99
C LEU A 298 -4.32 -12.29 11.22
N VAL A 299 -3.95 -11.01 11.33
CA VAL A 299 -3.28 -10.48 12.52
C VAL A 299 -4.31 -10.42 13.64
N ALA A 300 -3.94 -10.92 14.82
CA ALA A 300 -4.84 -10.88 15.97
C ALA A 300 -5.23 -9.42 16.33
N PRO A 301 -6.50 -9.18 16.71
CA PRO A 301 -7.00 -7.85 17.06
C PRO A 301 -6.11 -7.05 18.01
N GLU A 302 -5.58 -7.70 19.04
CA GLU A 302 -4.79 -7.11 20.13
C GLU A 302 -3.31 -6.88 19.81
N THR A 303 -2.83 -7.42 18.69
CA THR A 303 -1.41 -7.38 18.33
C THR A 303 -0.92 -5.93 18.16
N ASP A 304 0.22 -5.61 18.74
CA ASP A 304 0.89 -4.34 18.49
C ASP A 304 1.33 -4.24 17.02
N ARG A 305 1.01 -3.14 16.34
CA ARG A 305 1.38 -2.98 14.93
C ARG A 305 2.82 -2.47 14.75
N GLU A 306 3.50 -2.04 15.82
CA GLU A 306 4.92 -1.66 15.76
C GLU A 306 5.80 -2.80 15.26
N ILE A 307 5.54 -4.03 15.75
CA ILE A 307 6.32 -5.22 15.41
C ILE A 307 6.08 -5.73 13.98
N LEU A 308 5.04 -5.23 13.31
CA LEU A 308 4.69 -5.65 11.97
C LEU A 308 5.51 -4.88 10.94
N THR A 309 5.92 -5.61 9.89
CA THR A 309 6.64 -5.01 8.77
C THR A 309 5.65 -4.37 7.80
N PRO A 310 5.85 -3.10 7.41
CA PRO A 310 5.06 -2.46 6.37
C PRO A 310 5.13 -3.20 5.03
N GLU A 311 4.09 -3.07 4.21
CA GLU A 311 4.01 -3.74 2.90
C GLU A 311 5.23 -3.40 2.03
N LEU A 312 5.84 -4.41 1.41
CA LEU A 312 7.01 -4.24 0.54
C LEU A 312 6.61 -3.60 -0.79
N MET A 313 7.38 -2.59 -1.21
CA MET A 313 7.07 -1.81 -2.41
C MET A 313 7.80 -2.36 -3.63
N PRO A 314 7.13 -2.72 -4.73
CA PRO A 314 7.80 -3.16 -5.95
C PRO A 314 8.69 -2.06 -6.55
N ILE A 315 9.93 -2.40 -6.91
CA ILE A 315 10.84 -1.44 -7.57
C ILE A 315 10.32 -0.95 -8.92
N SER A 316 9.45 -1.74 -9.56
CA SER A 316 8.87 -1.43 -10.87
C SER A 316 8.07 -0.12 -10.88
N LEU A 317 7.63 0.34 -9.69
CA LEU A 317 6.93 1.61 -9.51
C LEU A 317 7.84 2.83 -9.63
N LEU A 318 9.16 2.67 -9.52
CA LEU A 318 10.09 3.78 -9.57
C LEU A 318 10.33 4.30 -10.99
N GLY A 319 10.41 5.63 -11.07
CA GLY A 319 10.94 6.38 -12.21
C GLY A 319 12.46 6.48 -12.15
N LYS A 320 13.05 7.03 -13.22
CA LYS A 320 14.51 7.15 -13.33
C LYS A 320 15.13 8.00 -12.23
N ASP A 321 14.50 9.12 -11.87
CA ASP A 321 15.03 10.03 -10.87
C ASP A 321 15.05 9.38 -9.47
N GLU A 322 14.00 8.65 -9.13
CA GLU A 322 13.91 7.89 -7.88
C GLU A 322 14.94 6.77 -7.82
N LEU A 323 15.18 6.09 -8.95
CA LEU A 323 16.25 5.08 -9.04
C LEU A 323 17.64 5.71 -8.86
N ASN A 324 17.88 6.90 -9.40
CA ASN A 324 19.13 7.63 -9.21
C ASN A 324 19.35 8.00 -7.73
N ILE A 325 18.29 8.33 -6.99
CA ILE A 325 18.38 8.55 -5.54
C ILE A 325 18.86 7.28 -4.84
N LEU A 326 18.25 6.12 -5.14
CA LEU A 326 18.67 4.86 -4.53
C LEU A 326 20.11 4.47 -4.92
N ALA A 327 20.55 4.80 -6.13
CA ALA A 327 21.90 4.51 -6.64
C ALA A 327 23.00 5.44 -6.09
N ASN A 328 22.66 6.38 -5.21
CA ASN A 328 23.64 7.23 -4.54
C ASN A 328 24.47 6.43 -3.52
N ASP A 329 25.79 6.64 -3.50
CA ASP A 329 26.71 5.91 -2.62
C ASP A 329 26.40 6.07 -1.12
N ALA A 330 25.75 7.17 -0.72
CA ALA A 330 25.25 7.36 0.65
C ALA A 330 24.23 6.28 1.07
N ASN A 331 23.58 5.63 0.11
CA ASN A 331 22.54 4.63 0.33
C ASN A 331 23.04 3.18 0.20
N PHE A 332 24.35 2.99 0.01
CA PHE A 332 24.99 1.69 -0.21
C PHE A 332 24.48 0.59 0.73
N TYR A 333 24.58 0.79 2.05
CA TYR A 333 24.23 -0.25 3.03
C TYR A 333 22.76 -0.66 2.99
N ILE A 334 21.86 0.30 2.75
CA ILE A 334 20.42 0.04 2.71
C ILE A 334 20.11 -0.80 1.47
N ILE A 335 20.60 -0.38 0.30
CA ILE A 335 20.29 -1.03 -0.97
C ILE A 335 20.99 -2.38 -1.10
N GLU A 336 22.26 -2.48 -0.73
CA GLU A 336 23.02 -3.75 -0.74
C GLU A 336 22.27 -4.84 0.04
N SER A 337 21.68 -4.50 1.19
CA SER A 337 20.93 -5.46 2.03
C SER A 337 19.66 -6.02 1.37
N LEU A 338 19.15 -5.37 0.32
CA LEU A 338 17.91 -5.74 -0.37
C LEU A 338 18.16 -6.49 -1.67
N LEU A 339 19.40 -6.50 -2.17
CA LEU A 339 19.75 -7.15 -3.42
C LEU A 339 19.64 -8.67 -3.35
N LYS A 340 19.32 -9.27 -4.48
CA LYS A 340 19.13 -10.71 -4.71
C LYS A 340 20.03 -11.21 -5.83
N ASN A 341 20.05 -12.53 -6.02
CA ASN A 341 20.76 -13.21 -7.11
C ASN A 341 22.27 -12.89 -7.16
N GLU A 342 22.89 -12.81 -5.97
CA GLU A 342 24.33 -12.57 -5.83
C GLU A 342 24.81 -11.26 -6.48
N LYS A 343 23.91 -10.29 -6.67
CA LYS A 343 24.23 -8.96 -7.18
C LYS A 343 24.61 -8.01 -6.05
N CYS A 344 25.54 -7.11 -6.36
CA CYS A 344 26.00 -6.07 -5.46
C CYS A 344 25.53 -4.68 -5.90
N PHE A 345 25.74 -3.67 -5.06
CA PHE A 345 25.33 -2.29 -5.31
C PHE A 345 25.92 -1.73 -6.61
N ASN A 346 27.13 -2.14 -6.99
CA ASN A 346 27.73 -1.73 -8.25
C ASN A 346 26.96 -2.29 -9.47
N ASP A 347 26.54 -3.56 -9.44
CA ASP A 347 25.66 -4.12 -10.49
C ASP A 347 24.37 -3.32 -10.61
N PHE A 348 23.78 -2.95 -9.47
CA PHE A 348 22.56 -2.13 -9.44
C PHE A 348 22.80 -0.75 -10.05
N LYS A 349 23.88 -0.04 -9.67
CA LYS A 349 24.26 1.25 -10.26
C LYS A 349 24.43 1.15 -11.77
N GLU A 350 25.12 0.12 -12.25
CA GLU A 350 25.33 -0.11 -13.68
C GLU A 350 24.01 -0.26 -14.44
N ILE A 351 23.00 -0.91 -13.84
CA ILE A 351 21.68 -1.04 -14.46
C ILE A 351 20.94 0.29 -14.46
N VAL A 352 20.99 1.05 -13.37
CA VAL A 352 20.28 2.34 -13.21
C VAL A 352 20.86 3.42 -14.13
N PHE A 353 22.19 3.51 -14.25
CA PHE A 353 22.85 4.55 -15.04
C PHE A 353 22.88 4.26 -16.55
N LYS A 354 22.41 3.10 -17.00
CA LYS A 354 22.19 2.85 -18.42
C LYS A 354 21.13 3.81 -18.98
N LYS A 355 21.35 4.25 -20.23
CA LYS A 355 20.41 5.13 -20.96
C LYS A 355 18.99 4.56 -20.97
N ASN A 356 18.89 3.25 -21.24
CA ASN A 356 17.65 2.48 -21.21
C ASN A 356 17.72 1.45 -20.07
N ILE A 357 16.99 1.72 -18.99
CA ILE A 357 16.98 0.84 -17.81
C ILE A 357 16.20 -0.43 -18.13
N ASN A 358 16.85 -1.59 -17.95
CA ASN A 358 16.16 -2.87 -18.05
C ASN A 358 15.34 -3.13 -16.78
N LYS A 359 14.07 -2.72 -16.79
CA LYS A 359 13.16 -2.87 -15.64
C LYS A 359 12.92 -4.32 -15.22
N LYS A 360 13.01 -5.28 -16.15
CA LYS A 360 12.85 -6.70 -15.82
C LYS A 360 14.02 -7.19 -14.98
N LEU A 361 15.24 -6.94 -15.47
CA LEU A 361 16.47 -7.27 -14.74
C LEU A 361 16.51 -6.55 -13.38
N LEU A 362 16.10 -5.28 -13.33
CA LEU A 362 16.01 -4.51 -12.09
C LEU A 362 15.08 -5.18 -11.07
N ALA A 363 13.90 -5.62 -11.50
CA ALA A 363 12.95 -6.33 -10.66
C ALA A 363 13.43 -7.74 -10.26
N GLU A 364 14.35 -8.35 -10.99
CA GLU A 364 14.97 -9.62 -10.61
C GLU A 364 16.00 -9.43 -9.49
N ILE A 365 16.82 -8.38 -9.57
CA ILE A 365 17.92 -8.14 -8.61
C ILE A 365 17.50 -7.38 -7.36
N LEU A 366 16.48 -6.53 -7.46
CA LEU A 366 15.93 -5.73 -6.37
C LEU A 366 14.41 -5.70 -6.49
N PRO A 367 13.71 -6.82 -6.24
CA PRO A 367 12.28 -6.93 -6.53
C PRO A 367 11.45 -5.94 -5.71
N TYR A 368 11.85 -5.68 -4.47
CA TYR A 368 11.10 -4.86 -3.54
C TYR A 368 11.99 -3.95 -2.69
N LEU A 369 11.37 -2.86 -2.23
CA LEU A 369 11.90 -1.91 -1.25
C LEU A 369 11.15 -2.07 0.07
N ASP A 370 11.89 -2.18 1.16
CA ASP A 370 11.33 -2.08 2.51
C ASP A 370 11.15 -0.61 2.93
N HIS A 371 10.69 -0.38 4.15
CA HIS A 371 10.46 0.98 4.68
C HIS A 371 11.75 1.81 4.75
N ARG A 372 12.90 1.21 5.06
CA ARG A 372 14.20 1.91 5.17
C ARG A 372 14.64 2.50 3.84
N ALA A 373 14.49 1.73 2.76
CA ALA A 373 14.78 2.22 1.42
C ALA A 373 13.75 3.25 0.92
N ARG A 374 12.48 3.12 1.34
CA ARG A 374 11.43 4.08 1.00
C ARG A 374 11.58 5.43 1.66
N ASP A 375 12.12 5.50 2.87
CA ASP A 375 12.35 6.77 3.59
C ASP A 375 13.36 7.69 2.88
N LEU A 376 14.15 7.13 1.95
CA LEU A 376 15.05 7.88 1.08
C LEU A 376 14.32 8.62 -0.05
N LEU A 377 13.07 8.24 -0.34
CA LEU A 377 12.34 8.68 -1.52
C LEU A 377 11.37 9.82 -1.21
N PRO A 378 11.31 10.87 -2.04
CA PRO A 378 10.37 11.96 -1.84
C PRO A 378 8.95 11.57 -2.26
N LEU A 379 7.94 12.22 -1.69
CA LEU A 379 6.59 12.19 -2.22
C LEU A 379 6.55 12.85 -3.61
N ARG A 380 5.85 12.23 -4.57
CA ARG A 380 5.58 12.83 -5.88
C ARG A 380 4.59 13.98 -5.74
N ASP A 381 4.84 15.07 -6.46
CA ASP A 381 3.89 16.16 -6.61
C ASP A 381 2.79 15.79 -7.63
N THR A 382 1.79 15.04 -7.17
CA THR A 382 0.68 14.55 -8.01
C THR A 382 -0.53 15.47 -8.00
N ASP A 383 -0.58 16.42 -7.07
CA ASP A 383 -1.76 17.23 -6.81
C ASP A 383 -1.71 18.50 -7.66
N LYS A 384 -1.95 18.33 -8.96
CA LYS A 384 -2.06 19.40 -9.95
C LYS A 384 -3.52 19.62 -10.35
N ILE A 385 -3.92 20.88 -10.51
CA ILE A 385 -5.25 21.24 -11.01
C ILE A 385 -5.34 20.84 -12.49
N SER A 386 -6.29 19.97 -12.83
CA SER A 386 -6.61 19.62 -14.21
C SER A 386 -8.07 19.94 -14.50
N GLU A 387 -8.34 20.76 -15.51
CA GLU A 387 -9.69 21.04 -15.98
C GLU A 387 -10.11 20.02 -17.05
N SER A 388 -11.34 19.51 -16.96
CA SER A 388 -11.86 18.62 -18.00
C SER A 388 -12.08 19.42 -19.28
N LYS A 389 -11.37 19.05 -20.35
CA LYS A 389 -11.50 19.71 -21.67
C LYS A 389 -12.86 19.47 -22.35
N ALA A 390 -13.71 18.59 -21.83
CA ALA A 390 -15.01 18.26 -22.41
C ALA A 390 -16.11 18.18 -21.34
N LYS A 391 -17.30 18.69 -21.66
CA LYS A 391 -18.51 18.47 -20.85
C LYS A 391 -18.90 16.99 -20.93
N TYR A 392 -19.07 16.34 -19.78
CA TYR A 392 -19.65 15.01 -19.73
C TYR A 392 -21.06 15.06 -20.31
N GLN A 393 -21.30 14.31 -21.40
CA GLN A 393 -22.64 14.08 -21.93
C GLN A 393 -23.10 12.70 -21.49
N ARG A 394 -24.22 12.66 -20.77
CA ARG A 394 -24.93 11.41 -20.48
C ARG A 394 -25.50 10.94 -21.82
N ARG A 395 -25.01 9.81 -22.34
CA ARG A 395 -25.59 9.15 -23.51
C ARG A 395 -26.87 8.43 -23.13
#